data_AF-A0A3P5YS61-F1
#
_entry.id   AF-A0A3P5YS61-F1
#
_cell.length_a   1.000
_cell.length_b   1.000
_cell.length_c   1.000
_cell.angle_alpha   90.00
_cell.angle_beta   90.00
_cell.angle_gamma   90.00
#
_symmetry.space_group_name_H-M   'P 1'
#
loop_
_entity.id
_entity.type
_entity.pdbx_description
1 polymer ?
#
loop_
_entity_poly.entity_id
_entity_poly.type
_entity_poly.pdbx_seq_one_letter_code
_entity_poly.pdbx_strand_id
1 'polypeptide(L)'
;MFIESFKVESPNVKYTENEIHSVYDYETTEVVHENRNGTYQWVVKPKTVKYDFKTDTRVPKLGVMLVGWGGNNGSTLTAGVIANKEGISWATKDKVQQANYFGSLTQASSIRVGSYNGEEIYAPFKSLLPMVNPDDVVFGGWDISDMNLADAMARARVLDIDLQKQLRPYMEHMVPLPGIYDPDFIAANQGSRANSVIKGTKKEQVDQIIKDMR
;
A
#
# COMPACT_ATOMS: atom_id res chain seq x y z
N MET A 1 24.40 -3.96 13.78
CA MET A 1 24.55 -4.90 12.64
C MET A 1 23.22 -5.13 11.92
N PHE A 2 23.23 -5.43 10.62
CA PHE A 2 22.03 -5.60 9.79
C PHE A 2 21.94 -7.04 9.27
N ILE A 3 20.77 -7.68 9.42
CA ILE A 3 20.52 -9.04 8.94
C ILE A 3 19.34 -9.04 7.96
N GLU A 4 19.42 -9.85 6.91
CA GLU A 4 18.41 -9.86 5.85
C GLU A 4 17.20 -10.75 6.17
N SER A 5 17.40 -11.77 7.01
CA SER A 5 16.36 -12.71 7.42
C SER A 5 16.62 -13.25 8.82
N PHE A 6 15.57 -13.72 9.48
CA PHE A 6 15.65 -14.34 10.80
C PHE A 6 14.45 -15.28 11.03
N LYS A 7 14.54 -16.13 12.05
CA LYS A 7 13.46 -17.00 12.52
C LYS A 7 13.29 -16.81 14.03
N VAL A 8 12.04 -16.78 14.49
CA VAL A 8 11.73 -16.64 15.91
C VAL A 8 11.59 -18.04 16.53
N GLU A 9 12.49 -18.40 17.43
CA GLU A 9 12.34 -19.62 18.23
C GLU A 9 11.67 -19.27 19.56
N SER A 10 10.40 -19.64 19.71
CA SER A 10 9.58 -19.33 20.87
C SER A 10 8.56 -20.43 21.13
N PRO A 11 8.25 -20.78 22.38
CA PRO A 11 7.17 -21.73 22.70
C PRO A 11 5.80 -21.25 22.19
N ASN A 12 5.64 -19.95 21.96
CA ASN A 12 4.40 -19.33 21.47
C ASN A 12 4.36 -19.19 19.96
N VAL A 13 5.34 -19.70 19.22
CA VAL A 13 5.38 -19.62 17.75
C VAL A 13 5.58 -21.00 17.16
N LYS A 14 4.69 -21.40 16.25
CA LYS A 14 4.80 -22.65 15.50
C LYS A 14 4.76 -22.38 14.01
N TYR A 15 5.82 -22.81 13.32
CA TYR A 15 5.90 -22.79 11.86
C TYR A 15 5.38 -24.11 11.30
N THR A 16 4.60 -24.03 10.23
CA THR A 16 4.19 -25.17 9.39
C THR A 16 4.66 -24.92 7.97
N GLU A 17 4.25 -25.75 7.01
CA GLU A 17 4.61 -25.59 5.59
C GLU A 17 4.13 -24.24 5.01
N ASN A 18 2.90 -23.83 5.34
CA ASN A 18 2.26 -22.65 4.72
C ASN A 18 1.72 -21.64 5.75
N GLU A 19 1.99 -21.83 7.04
CA GLU A 19 1.39 -21.02 8.09
C GLU A 19 2.34 -20.79 9.27
N ILE A 20 2.25 -19.60 9.86
CA ILE A 20 2.81 -19.26 11.17
C ILE A 20 1.65 -19.13 12.15
N HIS A 21 1.70 -19.90 13.22
CA HIS A 21 0.78 -19.80 14.35
C HIS A 21 1.49 -19.10 15.49
N SER A 22 0.89 -18.05 16.06
CA SER A 22 1.45 -17.34 17.20
C SER A 22 0.42 -17.03 18.28
N VAL A 23 0.83 -17.20 19.54
CA VAL A 23 0.02 -16.83 20.70
C VAL A 23 0.54 -15.51 21.26
N TYR A 24 -0.35 -14.54 21.42
CA TYR A 24 -0.04 -13.21 21.96
C TYR A 24 -0.99 -12.85 23.09
N ASP A 25 -0.41 -12.62 24.27
CA ASP A 25 -1.13 -12.12 25.42
C ASP A 25 -1.17 -10.58 25.35
N TYR A 26 -2.30 -10.03 24.91
CA TYR A 26 -2.52 -8.59 24.82
C TYR A 26 -2.90 -8.04 26.20
N GLU A 27 -1.93 -7.40 26.85
CA GLU A 27 -2.14 -6.69 28.11
C GLU A 27 -2.78 -5.33 27.84
N THR A 28 -3.93 -5.10 28.49
CA THR A 28 -4.71 -3.87 28.35
C THR A 28 -5.45 -3.58 29.65
N THR A 29 -6.31 -2.57 29.65
CA THR A 29 -6.99 -2.09 30.84
C THR A 29 -8.46 -1.86 30.55
N GLU A 30 -9.32 -2.31 31.46
CA GLU A 30 -10.74 -1.98 31.46
C GLU A 30 -11.01 -0.88 32.48
N VAL A 31 -11.70 0.18 32.04
CA VAL A 31 -12.12 1.27 32.92
C VAL A 31 -13.61 1.12 33.18
N VAL A 32 -13.99 0.98 34.44
CA VAL A 32 -15.38 0.83 34.88
C VAL A 32 -15.76 1.94 35.83
N HIS A 33 -17.01 2.39 35.75
CA HIS A 33 -17.59 3.35 36.70
C HIS A 33 -18.55 2.59 37.61
N GLU A 34 -18.09 2.26 38.81
CA GLU A 34 -18.83 1.40 39.74
C GLU A 34 -19.30 2.19 40.95
N ASN A 35 -20.50 1.90 41.43
CA ASN A 35 -20.96 2.40 42.73
C ASN A 35 -20.39 1.50 43.84
N ARG A 36 -19.58 2.07 44.73
CA ARG A 36 -19.09 1.42 45.93
C ARG A 36 -19.52 2.23 47.15
N ASN A 37 -20.33 1.62 48.01
CA ASN A 37 -20.84 2.24 49.24
C ASN A 37 -21.58 3.58 49.00
N GLY A 38 -22.38 3.67 47.93
CA GLY A 38 -23.17 4.86 47.61
C GLY A 38 -22.40 5.95 46.87
N THR A 39 -21.10 5.77 46.63
CA THR A 39 -20.26 6.71 45.87
C THR A 39 -19.82 6.06 44.56
N TYR A 40 -20.00 6.76 43.45
CA TYR A 40 -19.46 6.31 42.17
C TYR A 40 -17.95 6.54 42.10
N GLN A 41 -17.22 5.52 41.67
CA GLN A 41 -15.76 5.54 41.57
C GLN A 41 -15.34 4.95 40.22
N TRP A 42 -14.34 5.57 39.60
CA TRP A 42 -13.66 5.00 38.45
C TRP A 42 -12.66 3.95 38.93
N VAL A 43 -12.77 2.73 38.42
CA VAL A 43 -11.85 1.63 38.72
C VAL A 43 -11.16 1.22 37.42
N VAL A 44 -9.84 1.18 37.47
CA VAL A 44 -8.96 0.84 36.36
C VAL A 44 -8.45 -0.58 36.61
N LYS A 45 -8.88 -1.54 35.78
CA LYS A 45 -8.61 -2.98 35.96
C LYS A 45 -7.66 -3.47 34.85
N PRO A 46 -6.39 -3.78 35.15
CA PRO A 46 -5.53 -4.48 34.21
C PRO A 46 -6.18 -5.81 33.81
N LYS A 47 -6.14 -6.13 32.53
CA LYS A 47 -6.62 -7.41 31.99
C LYS A 47 -5.73 -7.88 30.85
N THR A 48 -5.67 -9.20 30.69
CA THR A 48 -4.96 -9.84 29.58
C THR A 48 -5.97 -10.52 28.67
N VAL A 49 -5.88 -10.26 27.37
CA VAL A 49 -6.67 -10.94 26.35
C VAL A 49 -5.72 -11.78 25.51
N LYS A 50 -5.89 -13.10 25.55
CA LYS A 50 -5.09 -14.02 24.74
C LYS A 50 -5.62 -14.04 23.30
N TYR A 51 -4.73 -13.84 22.34
CA TYR A 51 -4.99 -13.99 20.91
C TYR A 51 -4.17 -15.13 20.32
N ASP A 52 -4.82 -15.92 19.47
CA ASP A 52 -4.19 -16.93 18.63
C ASP A 52 -4.22 -16.43 17.18
N PHE A 53 -3.07 -16.01 16.67
CA PHE A 53 -2.92 -15.55 15.30
C PHE A 53 -2.49 -16.71 14.40
N LYS A 54 -3.08 -16.73 13.21
CA LYS A 54 -2.65 -17.56 12.09
C LYS A 54 -2.31 -16.63 10.92
N THR A 55 -1.07 -16.74 10.44
CA THR A 55 -0.58 -16.02 9.26
C THR A 55 -0.30 -17.02 8.15
N ASP A 56 -1.02 -16.93 7.03
CA ASP A 56 -0.67 -17.64 5.81
C ASP A 56 0.63 -17.08 5.24
N THR A 57 1.61 -17.93 4.96
CA THR A 57 2.92 -17.51 4.47
C THR A 57 3.00 -17.47 2.95
N ARG A 58 1.94 -17.88 2.24
CA ARG A 58 1.89 -17.78 0.78
C ARG A 58 1.69 -16.34 0.37
N VAL A 59 2.64 -15.81 -0.40
CA VAL A 59 2.53 -14.47 -0.99
C VAL A 59 1.68 -14.56 -2.27
N PRO A 60 0.49 -13.94 -2.31
CA PRO A 60 -0.39 -14.03 -3.47
C PRO A 60 0.08 -13.11 -4.61
N LYS A 61 -0.39 -13.39 -5.83
CA LYS A 61 -0.41 -12.36 -6.87
C LYS A 61 -1.37 -11.25 -6.46
N LEU A 62 -0.96 -10.00 -6.63
CA LEU A 62 -1.75 -8.84 -6.20
C LEU A 62 -2.11 -7.95 -7.39
N GLY A 63 -3.41 -7.81 -7.65
CA GLY A 63 -3.96 -6.75 -8.48
C GLY A 63 -4.42 -5.58 -7.61
N VAL A 64 -4.09 -4.35 -7.99
CA VAL A 64 -4.54 -3.12 -7.34
C VAL A 64 -5.29 -2.27 -8.35
N MET A 65 -6.55 -1.97 -8.06
CA MET A 65 -7.37 -1.07 -8.87
C MET A 65 -7.54 0.28 -8.19
N LEU A 66 -7.06 1.34 -8.83
CA LEU A 66 -7.10 2.71 -8.30
C LEU A 66 -8.30 3.49 -8.83
N VAL A 67 -9.02 4.16 -7.96
CA VAL A 67 -9.98 5.21 -8.37
C VAL A 67 -9.21 6.52 -8.48
N GLY A 68 -9.23 7.13 -9.66
CA GLY A 68 -8.35 8.26 -10.00
C GLY A 68 -6.96 7.80 -10.43
N TRP A 69 -6.86 6.68 -11.16
CA TRP A 69 -5.59 6.09 -11.60
C TRP A 69 -4.77 7.05 -12.47
N GLY A 70 -5.44 7.82 -13.32
CA GLY A 70 -4.82 8.87 -14.12
C GLY A 70 -4.46 10.12 -13.32
N GLY A 71 -4.68 10.20 -12.01
CA GLY A 71 -4.27 11.32 -11.16
C GLY A 71 -2.76 11.39 -10.90
N ASN A 72 -2.32 12.42 -10.18
CA ASN A 72 -0.90 12.58 -9.82
C ASN A 72 -0.36 11.36 -9.06
N ASN A 73 -1.10 10.90 -8.05
CA ASN A 73 -0.68 9.75 -7.24
C ASN A 73 -0.74 8.44 -8.04
N GLY A 74 -1.81 8.20 -8.81
CA GLY A 74 -1.96 6.95 -9.56
C GLY A 74 -0.90 6.79 -10.67
N SER A 75 -0.64 7.86 -11.43
CA SER A 75 0.43 7.87 -12.44
C SER A 75 1.81 7.74 -11.81
N THR A 76 2.08 8.44 -10.69
CA THR A 76 3.39 8.37 -10.00
C THR A 76 3.62 7.01 -9.33
N LEU A 77 2.60 6.42 -8.70
CA LEU A 77 2.70 5.09 -8.09
C LEU A 77 3.04 4.03 -9.15
N THR A 78 2.31 4.06 -10.26
CA THR A 78 2.51 3.12 -11.37
C THR A 78 3.90 3.29 -12.00
N ALA A 79 4.29 4.54 -12.30
CA ALA A 79 5.61 4.90 -12.80
C ALA A 79 6.74 4.44 -11.86
N GLY A 80 6.61 4.70 -10.56
CA GLY A 80 7.60 4.36 -9.55
C GLY A 80 7.81 2.85 -9.45
N VAL A 81 6.74 2.06 -9.54
CA VAL A 81 6.84 0.60 -9.55
C VAL A 81 7.51 0.08 -10.82
N ILE A 82 7.08 0.56 -12.00
CA ILE A 82 7.72 0.17 -13.27
C ILE A 82 9.21 0.53 -13.27
N ALA A 83 9.56 1.73 -12.80
CA ALA A 83 10.94 2.16 -12.74
C ALA A 83 11.82 1.26 -11.84
N ASN A 84 11.29 0.83 -10.68
CA ASN A 84 12.01 -0.10 -9.79
C ASN A 84 12.13 -1.49 -10.42
N LYS A 85 11.02 -2.02 -10.95
CA LYS A 85 10.98 -3.34 -11.59
C LYS A 85 11.94 -3.47 -12.76
N GLU A 86 12.02 -2.44 -13.61
CA GLU A 86 12.87 -2.41 -14.80
C GLU A 86 14.29 -1.91 -14.50
N GLY A 87 14.61 -1.58 -13.25
CA GLY A 87 15.93 -1.10 -12.84
C GLY A 87 16.34 0.21 -13.51
N ILE A 88 15.39 1.13 -13.72
CA ILE A 88 15.61 2.37 -14.46
C ILE A 88 16.51 3.31 -13.65
N SER A 89 17.47 3.89 -14.36
CA SER A 89 18.30 5.00 -13.87
C SER A 89 18.17 6.19 -14.80
N TRP A 90 18.24 7.40 -14.26
CA TRP A 90 18.11 8.62 -15.05
C TRP A 90 19.07 9.70 -14.56
N ALA A 91 19.52 10.53 -15.49
CA ALA A 91 20.36 11.67 -15.14
C ALA A 91 19.49 12.82 -14.60
N THR A 92 19.91 13.40 -13.47
CA THR A 92 19.43 14.71 -13.02
C THR A 92 20.51 15.76 -13.27
N LYS A 93 20.23 17.02 -12.90
CA LYS A 93 21.24 18.09 -12.94
C LYS A 93 22.44 17.82 -12.02
N ASP A 94 22.28 16.96 -11.01
CA ASP A 94 23.30 16.73 -9.98
C ASP A 94 24.01 15.39 -10.16
N LYS A 95 23.26 14.32 -10.44
CA LYS A 95 23.79 12.96 -10.53
C LYS A 95 22.86 12.02 -11.28
N VAL A 96 23.36 10.84 -11.59
CA VAL A 96 22.49 9.72 -11.98
C VAL A 96 21.76 9.22 -10.74
N GLN A 97 20.44 9.11 -10.83
CA GLN A 97 19.57 8.49 -9.83
C GLN A 97 19.24 7.06 -10.26
N GLN A 98 19.03 6.20 -9.27
CA GLN A 98 18.52 4.84 -9.45
C GLN A 98 17.11 4.79 -8.84
N ALA A 99 16.19 4.11 -9.53
CA ALA A 99 14.86 3.86 -8.98
C ALA A 99 14.98 3.17 -7.61
N ASN A 100 14.14 3.61 -6.67
CA ASN A 100 14.08 3.08 -5.32
C ASN A 100 12.68 3.29 -4.73
N TYR A 101 12.45 2.72 -3.55
CA TYR A 101 11.23 2.89 -2.76
C TYR A 101 11.43 3.75 -1.52
N PHE A 102 12.30 4.77 -1.57
CA PHE A 102 12.47 5.67 -0.44
C PHE A 102 11.16 6.37 -0.07
N GLY A 103 10.95 6.54 1.23
CA GLY A 103 9.67 6.99 1.79
C GLY A 103 8.66 5.86 2.05
N SER A 104 8.86 4.66 1.51
CA SER A 104 8.05 3.49 1.88
C SER A 104 8.55 2.87 3.18
N LEU A 105 7.69 2.82 4.20
CA LEU A 105 8.01 2.14 5.46
C LEU A 105 8.33 0.66 5.23
N THR A 106 7.54 -0.04 4.41
CA THR A 106 7.73 -1.48 4.22
C THR A 106 9.01 -1.80 3.44
N GLN A 107 9.38 -0.95 2.47
CA GLN A 107 10.52 -1.24 1.58
C GLN A 107 11.85 -0.60 2.02
N ALA A 108 11.79 0.55 2.71
CA ALA A 108 12.96 1.37 2.98
C ALA A 108 13.19 1.64 4.48
N SER A 109 12.46 0.98 5.39
CA SER A 109 12.73 1.06 6.83
C SER A 109 13.25 -0.25 7.41
N SER A 110 13.77 -0.16 8.62
CA SER A 110 14.28 -1.28 9.41
C SER A 110 13.61 -1.34 10.77
N ILE A 111 13.58 -2.54 11.35
CA ILE A 111 13.10 -2.77 12.71
C ILE A 111 14.21 -3.43 13.54
N ARG A 112 14.33 -3.04 14.82
CA ARG A 112 15.23 -3.69 15.76
C ARG A 112 14.64 -5.05 16.14
N VAL A 113 15.43 -6.11 15.98
CA VAL A 113 15.03 -7.49 16.30
C VAL A 113 15.69 -8.02 17.57
N GLY A 114 16.77 -7.38 18.04
CA GLY A 114 17.44 -7.80 19.27
C GLY A 114 18.79 -7.14 19.45
N SER A 115 19.67 -7.81 20.19
CA SER A 115 21.08 -7.46 20.33
C SER A 115 21.98 -8.69 20.24
N TYR A 116 23.22 -8.49 19.78
CA TYR A 116 24.26 -9.49 19.74
C TYR A 116 25.58 -8.84 20.15
N ASN A 117 26.25 -9.39 21.17
CA ASN A 117 27.48 -8.84 21.75
C ASN A 117 27.41 -7.35 22.13
N GLY A 118 26.25 -6.91 22.66
CA GLY A 118 26.04 -5.52 23.08
C GLY A 118 25.67 -4.55 21.95
N GLU A 119 25.67 -5.01 20.69
CA GLU A 119 25.21 -4.21 19.56
C GLU A 119 23.75 -4.51 19.22
N GLU A 120 23.02 -3.49 18.79
CA GLU A 120 21.66 -3.66 18.27
C GLU A 120 21.66 -4.29 16.88
N ILE A 121 20.73 -5.23 16.70
CA ILE A 121 20.51 -5.94 15.44
C ILE A 121 19.22 -5.44 14.82
N TYR A 122 19.31 -5.02 13.56
CA TYR A 122 18.20 -4.53 12.76
C TYR A 122 17.99 -5.44 11.55
N ALA A 123 16.74 -5.52 11.10
CA ALA A 123 16.35 -6.21 9.88
C ALA A 123 15.45 -5.31 9.02
N PRO A 124 15.36 -5.51 7.68
CA PRO A 124 14.38 -4.82 6.86
C PRO A 124 12.96 -5.02 7.38
N PHE A 125 12.11 -4.00 7.34
CA PHE A 125 10.72 -4.15 7.80
C PHE A 125 9.97 -5.28 7.07
N LYS A 126 10.16 -5.38 5.75
CA LYS A 126 9.61 -6.46 4.92
C LYS A 126 10.13 -7.87 5.22
N SER A 127 11.14 -8.03 6.07
CA SER A 127 11.64 -9.35 6.47
C SER A 127 10.94 -9.89 7.73
N LEU A 128 10.03 -9.13 8.35
CA LEU A 128 9.29 -9.56 9.54
C LEU A 128 8.37 -10.76 9.24
N LEU A 129 7.64 -10.67 8.12
CA LEU A 129 6.69 -11.67 7.65
C LEU A 129 6.69 -11.66 6.11
N PRO A 130 6.27 -12.73 5.44
CA PRO A 130 6.10 -12.74 3.99
C PRO A 130 5.17 -11.61 3.54
N MET A 131 5.65 -10.78 2.61
CA MET A 131 4.91 -9.64 2.05
C MET A 131 5.04 -9.62 0.54
N VAL A 132 4.03 -9.08 -0.14
CA VAL A 132 4.08 -8.83 -1.59
C VAL A 132 5.20 -7.83 -1.88
N ASN A 133 6.05 -8.17 -2.86
CA ASN A 133 7.00 -7.20 -3.41
C ASN A 133 6.23 -6.21 -4.30
N PRO A 134 6.37 -4.88 -4.11
CA PRO A 134 5.76 -3.89 -4.99
C PRO A 134 6.01 -4.10 -6.49
N ASP A 135 7.17 -4.66 -6.88
CA ASP A 135 7.50 -4.98 -8.29
C ASP A 135 6.56 -6.02 -8.93
N ASP A 136 5.90 -6.84 -8.09
CA ASP A 136 4.97 -7.90 -8.50
C ASP A 136 3.50 -7.43 -8.54
N VAL A 137 3.24 -6.17 -8.16
CA VAL A 137 1.88 -5.61 -8.15
C VAL A 137 1.46 -5.23 -9.56
N VAL A 138 0.28 -5.70 -9.97
CA VAL A 138 -0.35 -5.33 -11.23
C VAL A 138 -1.34 -4.20 -10.99
N PHE A 139 -1.11 -3.05 -11.60
CA PHE A 139 -1.98 -1.88 -11.46
C PHE A 139 -2.99 -1.77 -12.60
N GLY A 140 -4.20 -1.38 -12.23
CA GLY A 140 -5.26 -0.93 -13.11
C GLY A 140 -6.11 0.11 -12.40
N GLY A 141 -7.25 0.47 -12.97
CA GLY A 141 -8.20 1.33 -12.29
C GLY A 141 -9.03 2.19 -13.21
N TRP A 142 -9.70 3.15 -12.60
CA TRP A 142 -10.63 4.06 -13.25
C TRP A 142 -10.17 5.51 -13.11
N ASP A 143 -10.53 6.35 -14.08
CA ASP A 143 -10.45 7.80 -13.97
C ASP A 143 -11.61 8.40 -14.78
N ILE A 144 -12.05 9.59 -14.41
CA ILE A 144 -13.07 10.32 -15.19
C ILE A 144 -12.47 10.89 -16.49
N SER A 145 -11.13 10.86 -16.62
CA SER A 145 -10.40 11.21 -17.83
C SER A 145 -9.88 9.96 -18.54
N ASP A 146 -9.99 9.91 -19.86
CA ASP A 146 -9.40 8.86 -20.73
C ASP A 146 -7.89 9.03 -21.01
N MET A 147 -7.23 9.97 -20.33
CA MET A 147 -5.80 10.23 -20.53
C MET A 147 -4.98 9.01 -20.11
N ASN A 148 -4.15 8.47 -21.03
CA ASN A 148 -3.22 7.40 -20.72
C ASN A 148 -2.21 7.82 -19.64
N LEU A 149 -1.60 6.85 -18.97
CA LEU A 149 -0.73 7.14 -17.84
C LEU A 149 0.56 7.88 -18.20
N ALA A 150 1.10 7.72 -19.41
CA ALA A 150 2.29 8.47 -19.82
C ALA A 150 1.98 9.98 -19.91
N ASP A 151 0.85 10.34 -20.51
CA ASP A 151 0.42 11.73 -20.61
C ASP A 151 -0.08 12.25 -19.25
N ALA A 152 -0.70 11.41 -18.42
CA ALA A 152 -1.06 11.75 -17.05
C ALA A 152 0.17 12.05 -16.17
N MET A 153 1.24 11.27 -16.31
CA MET A 153 2.53 11.50 -15.66
C MET A 153 3.13 12.84 -16.07
N ALA A 154 3.10 13.15 -17.37
CA ALA A 154 3.57 14.44 -17.89
C ALA A 154 2.73 15.61 -17.35
N ARG A 155 1.40 15.45 -17.29
CA ARG A 155 0.48 16.44 -16.70
C ARG A 155 0.74 16.64 -15.20
N ALA A 156 1.07 15.57 -14.48
CA ALA A 156 1.29 15.61 -13.04
C ALA A 156 2.56 16.39 -12.65
N ARG A 157 3.58 16.41 -13.52
CA ARG A 157 4.84 17.13 -13.31
C ARG A 157 5.56 16.76 -12.01
N VAL A 158 5.46 15.49 -11.61
CA VAL A 158 6.09 14.97 -10.38
C VAL A 158 7.48 14.42 -10.66
N LEU A 159 7.64 13.62 -11.72
CA LEU A 159 8.88 12.92 -12.04
C LEU A 159 9.79 13.74 -12.96
N ASP A 160 11.09 13.48 -12.91
CA ASP A 160 12.06 14.12 -13.81
C ASP A 160 11.78 13.80 -15.28
N ILE A 161 12.03 14.76 -16.17
CA ILE A 161 11.72 14.65 -17.62
C ILE A 161 12.42 13.45 -18.26
N ASP A 162 13.66 13.15 -17.88
CA ASP A 162 14.41 12.02 -18.44
C ASP A 162 13.75 10.68 -18.05
N LEU A 163 13.39 10.52 -16.77
CA LEU A 163 12.63 9.37 -16.29
C LEU A 163 11.28 9.23 -17.01
N GLN A 164 10.55 10.34 -17.21
CA GLN A 164 9.28 10.32 -17.94
C GLN A 164 9.43 9.79 -19.38
N LYS A 165 10.50 10.16 -20.08
CA LYS A 165 10.77 9.66 -21.45
C LYS A 165 11.04 8.16 -21.46
N GLN A 166 11.83 7.69 -20.51
CA GLN A 166 12.15 6.26 -20.38
C GLN A 166 10.93 5.42 -20.01
N LEU A 167 10.00 5.98 -19.22
CA LEU A 167 8.77 5.31 -18.80
C LEU A 167 7.65 5.32 -19.85
N ARG A 168 7.70 6.24 -20.83
CA ARG A 168 6.62 6.40 -21.82
C ARG A 168 6.23 5.09 -22.54
N PRO A 169 7.16 4.27 -23.06
CA PRO A 169 6.81 3.02 -23.75
C PRO A 169 6.04 2.02 -22.87
N TYR A 170 6.22 2.08 -21.55
CA TYR A 170 5.53 1.21 -20.60
C TYR A 170 4.13 1.73 -20.27
N MET A 171 3.92 3.05 -20.28
CA MET A 171 2.73 3.68 -19.70
C MET A 171 1.75 4.25 -20.73
N GLU A 172 2.15 4.40 -22.00
CA GLU A 172 1.31 5.04 -23.03
C GLU A 172 0.11 4.18 -23.45
N HIS A 173 0.17 2.87 -23.23
CA HIS A 173 -0.94 1.95 -23.47
C HIS A 173 -1.81 1.70 -22.23
N MET A 174 -1.45 2.28 -21.08
CA MET A 174 -2.22 2.16 -19.85
C MET A 174 -3.29 3.26 -19.80
N VAL A 175 -4.50 2.94 -20.24
CA VAL A 175 -5.65 3.85 -20.24
C VAL A 175 -6.60 3.48 -19.09
N PRO A 176 -6.99 4.42 -18.23
CA PRO A 176 -7.97 4.14 -17.17
C PRO A 176 -9.33 3.71 -17.73
N LEU A 177 -10.00 2.80 -17.01
CA LEU A 177 -11.41 2.50 -17.25
C LEU A 177 -12.28 3.73 -16.94
N PRO A 178 -13.48 3.85 -17.53
CA PRO A 178 -14.39 4.96 -17.24
C PRO A 178 -14.78 5.02 -15.76
N GLY A 179 -14.67 6.19 -15.13
CA GLY A 179 -15.06 6.40 -13.74
C GLY A 179 -16.54 6.71 -13.55
N ILE A 180 -17.02 6.69 -12.30
CA ILE A 180 -18.32 7.29 -11.94
C ILE A 180 -18.09 8.78 -11.66
N TYR A 181 -18.85 9.64 -12.32
CA TYR A 181 -18.79 11.09 -12.13
C TYR A 181 -20.13 11.62 -11.64
N ASP A 182 -20.13 12.17 -10.43
CA ASP A 182 -21.25 12.91 -9.85
C ASP A 182 -20.76 14.34 -9.53
N PRO A 183 -21.19 15.36 -10.28
CA PRO A 183 -20.68 16.74 -10.14
C PRO A 183 -20.99 17.34 -8.77
N ASP A 184 -22.00 16.85 -8.05
CA ASP A 184 -22.39 17.39 -6.74
C ASP A 184 -21.40 17.04 -5.64
N PHE A 185 -20.57 16.01 -5.85
CA PHE A 185 -19.60 15.51 -4.87
C PHE A 185 -18.18 16.05 -5.08
N ILE A 186 -17.91 16.76 -6.19
CA ILE A 186 -16.57 17.28 -6.49
C ILE A 186 -16.62 18.72 -6.99
N ALA A 187 -15.46 19.38 -7.03
CA ALA A 187 -15.38 20.75 -7.49
C ALA A 187 -15.86 20.91 -8.94
N ALA A 188 -16.67 21.95 -9.20
CA ALA A 188 -17.27 22.21 -10.52
C ALA A 188 -16.24 22.34 -11.66
N ASN A 189 -15.00 22.73 -11.33
CA ASN A 189 -13.90 22.85 -12.29
C ASN A 189 -13.40 21.51 -12.87
N GLN A 190 -13.88 20.37 -12.36
CA GLN A 190 -13.55 19.04 -12.90
C GLN A 190 -14.41 18.66 -14.12
N GLY A 191 -15.48 19.40 -14.42
CA GLY A 191 -16.41 19.05 -15.50
C GLY A 191 -15.76 18.88 -16.87
N SER A 192 -14.79 19.73 -17.23
CA SER A 192 -14.06 19.62 -18.50
C SER A 192 -13.10 18.43 -18.57
N ARG A 193 -12.74 17.85 -17.43
CA ARG A 193 -11.87 16.66 -17.33
C ARG A 193 -12.65 15.36 -17.47
N ALA A 194 -13.96 15.38 -17.21
CA ALA A 194 -14.82 14.20 -17.18
C ALA A 194 -15.26 13.75 -18.58
N ASN A 195 -14.35 13.15 -19.37
CA ASN A 195 -14.65 12.63 -20.71
C ASN A 195 -14.76 11.09 -20.78
N SER A 196 -14.44 10.38 -19.70
CA SER A 196 -14.50 8.92 -19.58
C SER A 196 -15.35 8.52 -18.38
N VAL A 197 -16.67 8.39 -18.59
CA VAL A 197 -17.64 8.23 -17.49
C VAL A 197 -18.61 7.06 -17.74
N ILE A 198 -18.88 6.29 -16.69
CA ILE A 198 -19.95 5.28 -16.67
C ILE A 198 -21.30 5.98 -16.55
N LYS A 199 -22.14 5.80 -17.56
CA LYS A 199 -23.49 6.38 -17.63
C LYS A 199 -24.52 5.44 -17.01
N GLY A 200 -25.73 5.95 -16.80
CA GLY A 200 -26.87 5.19 -16.29
C GLY A 200 -27.21 5.54 -14.84
N THR A 201 -28.15 4.78 -14.29
CA THR A 201 -28.55 4.83 -12.89
C THR A 201 -27.41 4.37 -11.97
N LYS A 202 -27.46 4.75 -10.69
CA LYS A 202 -26.49 4.31 -9.68
C LYS A 202 -26.36 2.78 -9.60
N LYS A 203 -27.46 2.06 -9.84
CA LYS A 203 -27.47 0.59 -9.87
C LYS A 203 -26.63 0.06 -11.04
N GLU A 204 -26.86 0.57 -12.25
CA GLU A 204 -26.11 0.17 -13.44
C GLU A 204 -24.62 0.51 -13.32
N GLN A 205 -24.30 1.66 -12.71
CA GLN A 205 -22.91 2.06 -12.44
C GLN A 205 -22.22 1.09 -11.48
N VAL A 206 -22.88 0.68 -10.39
CA VAL A 206 -22.33 -0.31 -9.45
C VAL A 206 -22.15 -1.67 -10.14
N ASP A 207 -23.13 -2.11 -10.94
CA ASP A 207 -23.05 -3.36 -11.68
C ASP A 207 -21.87 -3.37 -12.65
N GLN A 208 -21.57 -2.23 -13.29
CA GLN A 208 -20.40 -2.07 -14.16
C GLN A 208 -19.08 -2.16 -13.38
N ILE A 209 -18.95 -1.49 -12.22
CA ILE A 209 -17.74 -1.58 -11.38
C ILE A 209 -17.49 -3.01 -10.90
N ILE A 210 -18.54 -3.75 -10.52
CA ILE A 210 -18.42 -5.17 -10.15
C ILE A 210 -17.93 -6.00 -11.33
N LYS A 211 -18.40 -5.71 -12.55
CA LYS A 211 -17.96 -6.39 -13.77
C LYS A 211 -16.49 -6.10 -14.07
N ASP A 212 -16.04 -4.86 -13.90
CA ASP A 212 -14.65 -4.47 -14.17
C ASP A 212 -13.63 -5.14 -13.23
N MET A 213 -14.05 -5.49 -12.00
CA MET A 213 -13.20 -6.18 -11.01
C MET A 213 -13.14 -7.71 -11.17
N ARG A 214 -13.98 -8.29 -12.03
CA ARG A 214 -14.10 -9.75 -12.23
C ARG A 214 -13.37 -10.22 -13.48
#